data_AF-A0A9P6SRZ9-F1
#
_entry.id   AF-A0A9P6SRZ9-F1
#
_cell.length_a   1.000
_cell.length_b   1.000
_cell.length_c   1.000
_cell.angle_alpha   90.00
_cell.angle_beta   90.00
_cell.angle_gamma   90.00
#
_symmetry.space_group_name_H-M   'P 1'
#
loop_
_entity.id
_entity.type
_entity.pdbx_description
1 polymer ?
#
loop_
_entity_poly.entity_id
_entity_poly.type
_entity_poly.pdbx_seq_one_letter_code
_entity_poly.pdbx_strand_id
1 'polypeptide(L)'
;FFSEIVATSGSSVNAKQNAETLAAALEAFSVLYAGLFPHLGPKPITMQARRYFNNIIPGAKELLEHPSVEVRVAAGEAIALMLEILDNYQRQRDDGEFSDDEEVQEEYNEDDPEDIDEVTGDFRYDDLNGLVAALGALSTDSSRHRSKKERSAGRSAFRDILKSVESGEQPTESLKMKDFDIEFDGWVEIVQLHYLRERLTSGFQTHFVHNTMIHTILPSTAILYSPSVGGGGGTFVSESRLAAAAVSSNVGSRAGSRAGSRPSSSMGIYADAEEAKAEQPDKVDRRYLNAEMAKMRQVQRKKERTREKFEDY
;
A
#
# COMPACT_ATOMS: atom_id res chain seq x y z
N PHE A 1 0.61 20.47 -5.58
CA PHE A 1 1.57 21.07 -4.64
C PHE A 1 2.71 20.09 -4.32
N PHE A 2 2.52 19.03 -3.53
CA PHE A 2 3.63 18.11 -3.22
C PHE A 2 4.23 17.44 -4.47
N SER A 3 3.38 17.02 -5.41
CA SER A 3 3.80 16.51 -6.72
C SER A 3 4.72 17.48 -7.49
N GLU A 4 4.45 18.79 -7.42
CA GLU A 4 5.26 19.81 -8.08
C GLU A 4 6.63 20.00 -7.41
N ILE A 5 6.68 19.89 -6.08
CA ILE A 5 7.93 19.91 -5.33
C ILE A 5 8.80 18.73 -5.74
N VAL A 6 8.24 17.52 -5.79
CA VAL A 6 8.99 16.31 -6.16
C VAL A 6 9.41 16.36 -7.63
N ALA A 7 8.51 16.70 -8.55
CA ALA A 7 8.80 16.77 -9.98
C ALA A 7 9.91 17.76 -10.33
N THR A 8 10.05 18.84 -9.54
CA THR A 8 11.10 19.85 -9.73
C THR A 8 12.31 19.66 -8.81
N SER A 9 12.40 18.53 -8.10
CA SER A 9 13.48 18.23 -7.14
C SER A 9 13.67 19.37 -6.10
N GLY A 10 12.56 19.98 -5.68
CA GLY A 10 12.52 21.10 -4.74
C GLY A 10 12.72 22.48 -5.34
N SER A 11 12.92 22.62 -6.66
CA SER A 11 13.15 23.93 -7.30
C SER A 11 11.96 24.88 -7.14
N SER A 12 10.73 24.37 -7.26
CA SER A 12 9.49 25.18 -7.22
C SER A 12 9.32 25.97 -5.92
N VAL A 13 9.93 25.50 -4.83
CA VAL A 13 9.86 26.11 -3.49
C VAL A 13 11.24 26.50 -2.94
N ASN A 14 12.28 26.54 -3.79
CA ASN A 14 13.66 26.84 -3.40
C ASN A 14 14.20 25.94 -2.25
N ALA A 15 13.86 24.65 -2.29
CA ALA A 15 14.17 23.66 -1.25
C ALA A 15 15.16 22.57 -1.70
N LYS A 16 15.90 22.76 -2.80
CA LYS A 16 16.84 21.75 -3.36
C LYS A 16 17.82 21.13 -2.35
N GLN A 17 18.18 21.89 -1.32
CA GLN A 17 19.15 21.48 -0.28
C GLN A 17 18.46 21.25 1.07
N ASN A 18 17.15 21.47 1.16
CA ASN A 18 16.40 21.30 2.40
C ASN A 18 15.85 19.87 2.47
N ALA A 19 16.61 19.00 3.13
CA ALA A 19 16.28 17.59 3.29
C ALA A 19 14.91 17.37 3.96
N GLU A 20 14.56 18.17 4.96
CA GLU A 20 13.30 18.05 5.69
C GLU A 20 12.10 18.34 4.77
N THR A 21 12.17 19.43 3.99
CA THR A 21 11.11 19.78 3.04
C THR A 21 10.97 18.74 1.94
N LEU A 22 12.08 18.24 1.40
CA LEU A 22 12.07 17.25 0.33
C LEU A 22 11.53 15.90 0.80
N ALA A 23 12.00 15.39 1.95
CA ALA A 23 11.51 14.15 2.53
C ALA A 23 10.02 14.25 2.87
N ALA A 24 9.59 15.33 3.52
CA ALA A 24 8.17 15.53 3.84
C ALA A 24 7.29 15.64 2.58
N ALA A 25 7.78 16.27 1.51
CA ALA A 25 7.05 16.36 0.25
C ALA A 25 6.91 14.99 -0.43
N LEU A 26 7.97 14.18 -0.43
CA LEU A 26 7.97 12.81 -0.93
C LEU A 26 7.02 11.92 -0.13
N GLU A 27 7.13 11.91 1.20
CA GLU A 27 6.25 11.14 2.08
C GLU A 27 4.78 11.53 1.92
N ALA A 28 4.49 12.84 1.93
CA ALA A 28 3.12 13.33 1.75
C ALA A 28 2.57 12.98 0.36
N PHE A 29 3.39 13.08 -0.68
CA PHE A 29 3.02 12.63 -2.03
C PHE A 29 2.73 11.13 -2.05
N SER A 30 3.62 10.30 -1.51
CA SER A 30 3.47 8.83 -1.51
C SER A 30 2.22 8.39 -0.78
N VAL A 31 1.91 8.97 0.39
CA VAL A 31 0.69 8.64 1.15
C VAL A 31 -0.57 9.04 0.38
N LEU A 32 -0.57 10.21 -0.27
CA LEU A 32 -1.67 10.63 -1.12
C LEU A 32 -1.82 9.72 -2.33
N TYR A 33 -0.71 9.35 -2.97
CA TYR A 33 -0.71 8.45 -4.13
C TYR A 33 -1.24 7.06 -3.74
N ALA A 34 -0.76 6.49 -2.63
CA ALA A 34 -1.28 5.23 -2.07
C ALA A 34 -2.76 5.32 -1.70
N GLY A 35 -3.23 6.46 -1.18
CA GLY A 35 -4.64 6.66 -0.81
C GLY A 35 -5.57 6.89 -2.00
N LEU A 36 -5.09 7.51 -3.08
CA LEU A 36 -5.85 7.75 -4.30
C LEU A 36 -5.88 6.52 -5.22
N PHE A 37 -4.82 5.72 -5.19
CA PHE A 37 -4.60 4.61 -6.11
C PHE A 37 -4.26 3.27 -5.40
N PRO A 38 -4.94 2.87 -4.29
CA PRO A 38 -4.52 1.72 -3.49
C PRO A 38 -4.67 0.40 -4.24
N HIS A 39 -5.85 0.09 -4.80
CA HIS A 39 -6.16 -1.19 -5.46
C HIS A 39 -7.27 -1.04 -6.53
N LEU A 40 -7.00 -0.27 -7.59
CA LEU A 40 -7.91 0.06 -8.70
C LEU A 40 -8.98 1.12 -8.43
N GLY A 41 -9.26 1.85 -9.50
CA GLY A 41 -10.62 2.21 -9.88
C GLY A 41 -10.73 2.19 -11.41
N PRO A 42 -11.73 2.85 -12.02
CA PRO A 42 -11.92 2.87 -13.48
C PRO A 42 -10.65 3.23 -14.26
N LYS A 43 -10.53 2.84 -15.54
CA LYS A 43 -9.40 3.20 -16.45
C LYS A 43 -8.88 4.65 -16.29
N PRO A 44 -9.73 5.69 -16.15
CA PRO A 44 -9.28 7.07 -15.85
C PRO A 44 -8.38 7.23 -14.63
N ILE A 45 -8.58 6.43 -13.59
CA ILE A 45 -7.83 6.49 -12.34
C ILE A 45 -6.41 5.96 -12.57
N THR A 46 -6.26 4.89 -13.35
CA THR A 46 -4.95 4.39 -13.76
C THR A 46 -4.22 5.38 -14.68
N MET A 47 -4.92 6.01 -15.62
CA MET A 47 -4.32 7.04 -16.47
C MET A 47 -3.77 8.20 -15.64
N GLN A 48 -4.52 8.67 -14.65
CA GLN A 48 -4.05 9.71 -13.74
C GLN A 48 -2.82 9.25 -12.97
N ALA A 49 -2.81 8.01 -12.46
CA ALA A 49 -1.65 7.42 -11.81
C ALA A 49 -0.41 7.42 -12.73
N ARG A 50 -0.56 7.00 -14.00
CA ARG A 50 0.52 7.00 -15.01
C ARG A 50 1.02 8.42 -15.33
N ARG A 51 0.12 9.38 -15.51
CA ARG A 51 0.47 10.81 -15.72
C ARG A 51 1.25 11.38 -14.54
N TYR A 52 0.83 11.07 -13.31
CA TYR A 52 1.59 11.44 -12.12
C TYR A 52 2.98 10.78 -12.12
N PHE A 53 3.06 9.48 -12.41
CA PHE A 53 4.34 8.77 -12.50
C PHE A 53 5.29 9.42 -13.52
N ASN A 54 4.83 9.64 -14.75
CA ASN A 54 5.63 10.25 -15.83
C ASN A 54 6.15 11.64 -15.45
N ASN A 55 5.33 12.44 -14.78
CA ASN A 55 5.73 13.76 -14.30
C ASN A 55 6.70 13.72 -13.10
N ILE A 56 6.59 12.71 -12.23
CA ILE A 56 7.32 12.64 -10.96
C ILE A 56 8.66 11.90 -11.10
N ILE A 57 8.72 10.85 -11.93
CA ILE A 57 9.85 9.94 -12.01
C ILE A 57 11.19 10.64 -12.29
N PRO A 58 11.30 11.70 -13.14
CA PRO A 58 12.58 12.34 -13.39
C PRO A 58 13.12 13.06 -12.14
N GLY A 59 12.27 13.82 -11.46
CA GLY A 59 12.63 14.54 -10.23
C GLY A 59 12.91 13.59 -9.06
N ALA A 60 12.10 12.55 -8.90
CA ALA A 60 12.34 11.52 -7.88
C ALA A 60 13.69 10.80 -8.11
N LYS A 61 14.08 10.55 -9.37
CA LYS A 61 15.40 9.97 -9.69
C LYS A 61 16.56 10.91 -9.40
N GLU A 62 16.42 12.20 -9.66
CA GLU A 62 17.43 13.20 -9.23
C GLU A 62 17.60 13.16 -7.70
N LEU A 63 16.49 13.01 -6.96
CA LEU A 63 16.51 12.93 -5.50
C LEU A 63 17.15 11.64 -4.94
N LEU A 64 17.29 10.57 -5.75
CA LEU A 64 18.08 9.39 -5.37
C LEU A 64 19.57 9.70 -5.23
N GLU A 65 20.06 10.82 -5.75
CA GLU A 65 21.46 11.26 -5.60
C GLU A 65 21.64 12.29 -4.47
N HIS A 66 20.55 12.68 -3.80
CA HIS A 66 20.58 13.72 -2.78
C HIS A 66 21.49 13.32 -1.58
N PRO A 67 22.23 14.26 -0.95
CA PRO A 67 23.17 13.93 0.13
C PRO A 67 22.56 13.27 1.38
N SER A 68 21.33 13.63 1.73
CA SER A 68 20.58 13.04 2.88
C SER A 68 20.00 11.68 2.53
N VAL A 69 20.13 10.72 3.44
CA VAL A 69 19.61 9.34 3.27
C VAL A 69 18.09 9.35 3.28
N GLU A 70 17.51 10.17 4.13
CA GLU A 70 16.07 10.32 4.34
C GLU A 70 15.40 10.69 3.02
N VAL A 71 15.93 11.68 2.31
CA VAL A 71 15.43 12.07 0.97
C VAL A 71 15.56 10.92 -0.03
N ARG A 72 16.71 10.24 -0.06
CA ARG A 72 16.91 9.14 -1.01
C ARG A 72 15.98 7.97 -0.74
N VAL A 73 15.77 7.62 0.54
CA VAL A 73 14.87 6.54 0.95
C VAL A 73 13.44 6.91 0.56
N ALA A 74 12.96 8.10 0.95
CA ALA A 74 11.64 8.57 0.60
C ALA A 74 11.42 8.62 -0.93
N ALA A 75 12.45 8.98 -1.71
CA ALA A 75 12.40 8.96 -3.17
C ALA A 75 12.31 7.53 -3.72
N GLY A 76 13.11 6.60 -3.19
CA GLY A 76 13.08 5.20 -3.58
C GLY A 76 11.75 4.53 -3.24
N GLU A 77 11.20 4.79 -2.06
CA GLU A 77 9.87 4.29 -1.65
C GLU A 77 8.76 4.87 -2.53
N ALA A 78 8.81 6.18 -2.84
CA ALA A 78 7.84 6.80 -3.76
C ALA A 78 7.88 6.14 -5.15
N ILE A 79 9.08 5.89 -5.69
CA ILE A 79 9.25 5.23 -6.99
C ILE A 79 8.72 3.79 -6.92
N ALA A 80 9.10 3.03 -5.90
CA ALA A 80 8.68 1.64 -5.75
C ALA A 80 7.17 1.50 -5.57
N LEU A 81 6.54 2.39 -4.78
CA LEU A 81 5.09 2.47 -4.63
C LEU A 81 4.39 2.72 -5.98
N MET A 82 4.85 3.72 -6.74
CA MET A 82 4.20 4.04 -8.02
C MET A 82 4.34 2.89 -9.03
N LEU A 83 5.52 2.26 -9.10
CA LEU A 83 5.75 1.10 -9.95
C LEU A 83 4.91 -0.10 -9.51
N GLU A 84 4.82 -0.39 -8.21
CA GLU A 84 3.98 -1.48 -7.69
C GLU A 84 2.52 -1.30 -8.11
N ILE A 85 1.97 -0.10 -7.96
CA ILE A 85 0.57 0.20 -8.34
C ILE A 85 0.37 0.02 -9.85
N LEU A 86 1.27 0.56 -10.68
CA LEU A 86 1.12 0.51 -12.14
C LEU A 86 1.37 -0.90 -12.70
N ASP A 87 2.33 -1.64 -12.15
CA ASP A 87 2.58 -3.03 -12.54
C ASP A 87 1.44 -3.96 -12.10
N ASN A 88 0.85 -3.73 -10.92
CA ASN A 88 -0.33 -4.47 -10.48
C ASN A 88 -1.51 -4.23 -11.43
N TYR A 89 -1.69 -2.99 -11.90
CA TYR A 89 -2.71 -2.69 -12.92
C TYR A 89 -2.44 -3.45 -14.23
N GLN A 90 -1.20 -3.39 -14.73
CA GLN A 90 -0.85 -4.07 -15.98
C GLN A 90 -1.13 -5.58 -15.86
N ARG A 91 -0.76 -6.21 -14.74
CA ARG A 91 -1.06 -7.62 -14.48
C ARG A 91 -2.58 -7.91 -14.51
N GLN A 92 -3.38 -7.08 -13.86
CA GLN A 92 -4.84 -7.26 -13.83
C GLN A 92 -5.50 -7.05 -15.20
N ARG A 93 -4.97 -6.13 -16.01
CA ARG A 93 -5.37 -5.95 -17.41
C ARG A 93 -5.02 -7.17 -18.24
N ASP A 94 -3.79 -7.67 -18.12
CA ASP A 94 -3.30 -8.86 -18.82
C ASP A 94 -4.12 -10.12 -18.44
N ASP A 95 -4.56 -10.21 -17.19
CA ASP A 95 -5.44 -11.28 -16.67
C ASP A 95 -6.92 -11.12 -17.09
N GLY A 96 -7.28 -10.01 -17.75
CA GLY A 96 -8.62 -9.72 -18.22
C GLY A 96 -9.63 -9.41 -17.11
N GLU A 97 -9.16 -8.96 -15.94
CA GLU A 97 -10.05 -8.55 -14.83
C GLU A 97 -10.83 -7.26 -15.16
N PHE A 98 -10.30 -6.44 -16.07
CA PHE A 98 -10.90 -5.21 -16.58
C PHE A 98 -10.95 -5.24 -18.11
N SER A 99 -12.06 -4.78 -18.69
CA SER A 99 -12.19 -4.60 -20.13
C SER A 99 -11.99 -3.15 -20.52
N ASP A 100 -11.17 -2.90 -21.54
CA ASP A 100 -11.01 -1.58 -22.17
C ASP A 100 -12.31 -1.05 -22.81
N ASP A 101 -13.32 -1.91 -22.94
CA ASP A 101 -14.62 -1.64 -23.57
C ASP A 101 -15.58 -0.81 -22.69
N GLU A 102 -15.24 -0.52 -21.43
CA GLU A 102 -15.99 0.47 -20.66
C GLU A 102 -15.61 1.86 -21.20
N GLU A 103 -16.33 2.31 -22.22
CA GLU A 103 -16.27 3.67 -22.81
C GLU A 103 -16.35 4.72 -21.70
N VAL A 104 -15.21 5.09 -21.14
CA VAL A 104 -15.10 6.35 -20.44
C VAL A 104 -14.85 7.40 -21.52
N GLN A 105 -15.67 8.45 -21.54
CA GLN A 105 -15.43 9.62 -22.40
C GLN A 105 -14.08 10.20 -22.00
N GLU A 106 -13.06 9.89 -22.79
CA GLU A 106 -11.69 10.28 -22.54
C GLU A 106 -11.41 11.71 -23.03
N GLU A 107 -10.51 12.40 -22.35
CA GLU A 107 -9.89 13.66 -22.76
C GLU A 107 -8.42 13.35 -23.07
N TYR A 108 -8.18 12.63 -24.17
CA TYR A 108 -6.89 12.58 -24.85
C TYR A 108 -7.01 13.35 -26.16
N ASN A 109 -5.89 13.89 -26.62
CA ASN A 109 -5.83 14.50 -27.93
C ASN A 109 -5.80 13.40 -28.99
N GLU A 110 -6.92 13.19 -29.70
CA GLU A 110 -7.01 12.21 -30.80
C GLU A 110 -5.95 12.42 -31.90
N ASP A 111 -5.42 13.64 -32.01
CA ASP A 111 -4.38 13.99 -32.98
C ASP A 111 -2.94 13.72 -32.46
N ASP A 112 -2.77 13.32 -31.20
CA ASP A 112 -1.46 13.04 -30.58
C ASP A 112 -1.30 11.54 -30.25
N PRO A 113 -0.55 10.78 -31.07
CA PRO A 113 -0.30 9.36 -30.82
C PRO A 113 0.41 9.06 -29.49
N GLU A 114 1.20 10.00 -28.97
CA GLU A 114 1.89 9.82 -27.69
C GLU A 114 0.90 9.92 -26.51
N ASP A 115 -0.07 10.84 -26.57
CA ASP A 115 -1.14 10.94 -25.57
C ASP A 115 -2.07 9.71 -25.64
N ILE A 116 -2.37 9.22 -26.85
CA ILE A 116 -3.13 7.97 -27.01
C ILE A 116 -2.39 6.78 -26.39
N ASP A 117 -1.09 6.62 -26.62
CA ASP A 117 -0.30 5.53 -26.01
C ASP A 117 -0.16 5.70 -24.49
N GLU A 118 0.03 6.92 -24.00
CA GLU A 118 0.07 7.20 -22.56
C GLU A 118 -1.25 6.81 -21.89
N VAL A 119 -2.37 7.00 -22.57
CA VAL A 119 -3.70 6.72 -22.03
C VAL A 119 -4.14 5.26 -22.20
N THR A 120 -3.87 4.65 -23.36
CA THR A 120 -4.43 3.34 -23.73
C THR A 120 -3.40 2.22 -23.80
N GLY A 121 -2.12 2.57 -23.92
CA GLY A 121 -1.01 1.64 -24.04
C GLY A 121 -0.73 0.89 -22.73
N ASP A 122 0.02 -0.19 -22.86
CA ASP A 122 0.51 -0.95 -21.71
C ASP A 122 1.54 -0.12 -20.93
N PHE A 123 1.49 -0.18 -19.61
CA PHE A 123 2.48 0.48 -18.79
C PHE A 123 3.81 -0.28 -18.84
N ARG A 124 4.87 0.42 -19.25
CA ARG A 124 6.26 -0.04 -19.15
C ARG A 124 7.15 1.14 -18.82
N TYR A 125 8.07 0.97 -17.87
CA TYR A 125 9.06 1.98 -17.56
C TYR A 125 10.36 1.75 -18.34
N ASP A 126 10.64 2.62 -19.30
CA ASP A 126 11.74 2.44 -20.27
C ASP A 126 13.13 2.39 -19.62
N ASP A 127 13.40 3.23 -18.62
CA ASP A 127 14.70 3.29 -17.93
C ASP A 127 14.73 2.48 -16.62
N LEU A 128 14.04 1.33 -16.61
CA LEU A 128 14.05 0.43 -15.46
C LEU A 128 15.47 -0.06 -15.13
N ASN A 129 16.27 -0.39 -16.14
CA ASN A 129 17.65 -0.85 -15.94
C ASN A 129 18.54 0.22 -15.30
N GLY A 130 18.42 1.48 -15.73
CA GLY A 130 19.14 2.59 -15.12
C GLY A 130 18.72 2.84 -13.67
N LEU A 131 17.41 2.74 -13.39
CA LEU A 131 16.87 2.83 -12.04
C LEU A 131 17.37 1.70 -11.13
N VAL A 132 17.33 0.44 -11.59
CA VAL A 132 17.85 -0.72 -10.86
C VAL A 132 19.34 -0.56 -10.56
N ALA A 133 20.13 -0.07 -11.51
CA ALA A 133 21.55 0.22 -11.29
C ALA A 133 21.77 1.28 -10.20
N ALA A 134 21.00 2.37 -10.22
CA ALA A 134 21.06 3.43 -9.22
C ALA A 134 20.68 2.92 -7.81
N LEU A 135 19.57 2.18 -7.70
CA LEU A 135 19.13 1.56 -6.44
C LEU A 135 20.12 0.51 -5.95
N GLY A 136 20.73 -0.26 -6.86
CA GLY A 136 21.80 -1.22 -6.58
C GLY A 136 23.02 -0.57 -5.92
N ALA A 137 23.46 0.57 -6.44
CA ALA A 137 24.55 1.35 -5.84
C ALA A 137 24.19 1.83 -4.42
N LEU A 138 22.94 2.28 -4.20
CA LEU A 138 22.46 2.73 -2.89
C LEU A 138 22.31 1.60 -1.88
N SER A 139 21.92 0.40 -2.32
CA SER A 139 21.78 -0.79 -1.46
C SER A 139 23.13 -1.26 -0.86
N THR A 140 24.22 -1.00 -1.58
CA THR A 140 25.60 -1.37 -1.20
C THR A 140 26.42 -0.21 -0.64
N ASP A 141 25.89 1.02 -0.65
CA ASP A 141 26.59 2.22 -0.19
C ASP A 141 27.07 2.09 1.25
N SER A 142 28.39 2.21 1.44
CA SER A 142 29.08 2.05 2.71
C SER A 142 29.56 3.37 3.33
N SER A 143 29.07 4.53 2.85
CA SER A 143 29.59 5.86 3.23
C SER A 143 29.87 6.00 4.73
N ARG A 144 31.17 6.07 5.06
CA ARG A 144 31.74 5.88 6.41
C ARG A 144 31.54 7.09 7.34
N HIS A 145 31.04 8.22 6.82
CA HIS A 145 30.86 9.49 7.54
C HIS A 145 29.54 9.57 8.33
N ARG A 146 28.75 8.49 8.34
CA ARG A 146 27.40 8.46 8.95
C ARG A 146 27.30 7.52 10.14
N SER A 147 26.31 7.76 10.99
CA SER A 147 26.04 6.92 12.15
C SER A 147 25.73 5.48 11.73
N LYS A 148 26.13 4.49 12.55
CA LYS A 148 25.96 3.06 12.23
C LYS A 148 24.47 2.67 12.08
N LYS A 149 23.59 3.31 12.86
CA LYS A 149 22.14 3.06 12.87
C LYS A 149 21.48 3.54 11.57
N GLU A 150 21.75 4.78 11.19
CA GLU A 150 21.25 5.41 9.96
C GLU A 150 21.72 4.68 8.69
N ARG A 151 22.98 4.26 8.64
CA ARG A 151 23.51 3.41 7.55
C ARG A 151 22.85 2.05 7.47
N SER A 152 22.46 1.47 8.61
CA SER A 152 21.82 0.16 8.63
C SER A 152 20.37 0.24 8.18
N ALA A 153 19.64 1.27 8.61
CA ALA A 153 18.26 1.52 8.24
C ALA A 153 18.14 1.84 6.74
N GLY A 154 18.93 2.79 6.23
CA GLY A 154 18.92 3.16 4.81
C GLY A 154 19.27 1.98 3.88
N ARG A 155 20.26 1.16 4.23
CA ARG A 155 20.59 -0.05 3.44
C ARG A 155 19.53 -1.13 3.50
N SER A 156 18.76 -1.22 4.60
CA SER A 156 17.64 -2.16 4.65
C SER A 156 16.54 -1.70 3.71
N ALA A 157 16.12 -0.45 3.83
CA ALA A 157 15.14 0.16 2.93
C ALA A 157 15.54 -0.02 1.46
N PHE A 158 16.80 0.30 1.08
CA PHE A 158 17.23 0.13 -0.31
C PHE A 158 17.32 -1.32 -0.80
N ARG A 159 17.52 -2.30 0.09
CA ARG A 159 17.43 -3.71 -0.34
C ARG A 159 15.99 -4.09 -0.64
N ASP A 160 15.05 -3.65 0.19
CA ASP A 160 13.63 -3.96 0.01
C ASP A 160 13.07 -3.23 -1.22
N ILE A 161 13.42 -1.95 -1.40
CA ILE A 161 13.12 -1.14 -2.59
C ILE A 161 13.71 -1.80 -3.85
N LEU A 162 15.01 -2.09 -3.88
CA LEU A 162 15.66 -2.72 -5.03
C LEU A 162 15.00 -4.05 -5.39
N LYS A 163 14.73 -4.90 -4.38
CA LYS A 163 14.10 -6.20 -4.59
C LYS A 163 12.72 -6.06 -5.21
N SER A 164 11.91 -5.13 -4.71
CA SER A 164 10.57 -4.88 -5.27
C SER A 164 10.61 -4.35 -6.71
N VAL A 165 11.53 -3.43 -7.01
CA VAL A 165 11.66 -2.82 -8.35
C VAL A 165 12.25 -3.79 -9.37
N GLU A 166 13.24 -4.62 -8.98
CA GLU A 166 13.93 -5.53 -9.89
C GLU A 166 13.15 -6.84 -10.13
N SER A 167 12.56 -7.40 -9.07
CA SER A 167 11.94 -8.73 -9.10
C SER A 167 10.42 -8.73 -9.00
N GLY A 168 9.81 -7.57 -8.74
CA GLY A 168 8.37 -7.47 -8.48
C GLY A 168 7.94 -8.04 -7.13
N GLU A 169 8.88 -8.44 -6.26
CA GLU A 169 8.57 -8.99 -4.94
C GLU A 169 8.16 -7.87 -3.98
N GLN A 170 6.90 -7.90 -3.55
CA GLN A 170 6.35 -6.91 -2.63
C GLN A 170 7.04 -6.98 -1.26
N PRO A 171 7.35 -5.83 -0.63
CA PRO A 171 7.86 -5.81 0.73
C PRO A 171 6.81 -6.32 1.72
N THR A 172 7.27 -6.90 2.84
CA THR A 172 6.39 -7.33 3.92
C THR A 172 6.86 -6.77 5.27
N GLU A 173 5.93 -6.24 6.06
CA GLU A 173 6.19 -5.78 7.44
C GLU A 173 5.23 -6.47 8.41
N SER A 174 5.74 -6.93 9.55
CA SER A 174 4.91 -7.49 10.62
C SER A 174 4.79 -6.53 11.80
N LEU A 175 3.56 -6.32 12.26
CA LEU A 175 3.24 -5.59 13.48
C LEU A 175 2.73 -6.57 14.53
N LYS A 176 3.57 -6.78 15.55
CA LYS A 176 3.21 -7.62 16.70
C LYS A 176 2.47 -6.82 17.74
N MET A 177 1.26 -7.24 18.03
CA MET A 177 0.45 -6.76 19.14
C MET A 177 0.27 -7.88 20.17
N LYS A 178 -0.19 -7.52 21.36
CA LYS A 178 -0.34 -8.48 22.47
C LYS A 178 -1.20 -9.70 22.09
N ASP A 179 -2.25 -9.46 21.30
CA ASP A 179 -3.26 -10.47 20.96
C ASP A 179 -3.30 -10.83 19.47
N PHE A 180 -2.54 -10.13 18.62
CA PHE A 180 -2.55 -10.29 17.17
C PHE A 180 -1.17 -10.02 16.56
N ASP A 181 -0.77 -10.83 15.59
CA ASP A 181 0.34 -10.52 14.69
C ASP A 181 -0.30 -10.18 13.34
N ILE A 182 -0.04 -8.96 12.84
CA ILE A 182 -0.57 -8.49 11.54
C ILE A 182 0.60 -8.37 10.57
N GLU A 183 0.45 -8.95 9.39
CA GLU A 183 1.39 -8.80 8.29
C GLU A 183 0.80 -7.81 7.28
N PHE A 184 1.64 -6.88 6.81
CA PHE A 184 1.30 -5.89 5.79
C PHE A 184 2.14 -6.21 4.56
N ASP A 185 1.47 -6.31 3.43
CA ASP A 185 2.08 -6.68 2.16
C ASP A 185 2.01 -5.49 1.20
N GLY A 186 3.09 -5.23 0.47
CA GLY A 186 3.16 -4.18 -0.53
C GLY A 186 3.44 -2.79 0.02
N TRP A 187 3.93 -1.92 -0.87
CA TRP A 187 4.26 -0.53 -0.55
C TRP A 187 3.03 0.30 -0.19
N VAL A 188 1.85 0.00 -0.75
CA VAL A 188 0.61 0.75 -0.47
C VAL A 188 0.31 0.79 1.03
N GLU A 189 0.20 -0.38 1.66
CA GLU A 189 -0.10 -0.47 3.09
C GLU A 189 1.09 -0.08 3.96
N ILE A 190 2.32 -0.42 3.57
CA ILE A 190 3.52 -0.11 4.35
C ILE A 190 3.73 1.40 4.47
N VAL A 191 3.62 2.15 3.37
CA VAL A 191 3.77 3.62 3.38
C VAL A 191 2.70 4.27 4.26
N GLN A 192 1.44 3.82 4.14
CA GLN A 192 0.35 4.33 4.96
C GLN A 192 0.52 3.97 6.44
N LEU A 193 0.97 2.76 6.75
CA LEU A 193 1.28 2.30 8.11
C LEU A 193 2.36 3.17 8.74
N HIS A 194 3.47 3.40 8.03
CA HIS A 194 4.57 4.24 8.51
C HIS A 194 4.10 5.65 8.82
N TYR A 195 3.33 6.24 7.90
CA TYR A 195 2.78 7.58 8.10
C TYR A 195 1.85 7.66 9.32
N LEU A 196 0.92 6.71 9.46
CA LEU A 196 0.01 6.66 10.62
C LEU A 196 0.78 6.45 11.93
N ARG A 197 1.78 5.57 11.94
CA ARG A 197 2.64 5.30 13.11
C ARG A 197 3.40 6.55 13.54
N GLU A 198 3.96 7.29 12.59
CA GLU A 198 4.71 8.52 12.85
C GLU A 198 3.79 9.63 13.37
N ARG A 199 2.63 9.85 12.75
CA ARG A 199 1.74 10.97 13.11
C ARG A 199 0.93 10.73 14.38
N LEU A 200 0.50 9.50 14.62
CA LEU A 200 -0.30 9.16 15.80
C LEU A 200 0.57 8.90 17.03
N THR A 201 1.86 8.62 16.85
CA THR A 201 2.84 8.38 17.93
C THR A 201 2.31 7.43 19.01
N SER A 202 2.21 7.87 20.26
CA SER A 202 1.66 7.12 21.39
C SER A 202 0.18 6.75 21.25
N GLY A 203 -0.59 7.51 20.44
CA GLY A 203 -1.99 7.23 20.14
C GLY A 203 -2.19 6.17 19.05
N PHE A 204 -1.14 5.75 18.35
CA PHE A 204 -1.22 4.78 17.25
C PHE A 204 -1.94 3.51 17.67
N GLN A 205 -1.55 2.89 18.80
CA GLN A 205 -2.16 1.64 19.28
C GLN A 205 -3.67 1.78 19.52
N THR A 206 -4.09 2.87 20.17
CA THR A 206 -5.51 3.13 20.48
C THR A 206 -6.31 3.30 19.21
N HIS A 207 -5.84 4.14 18.28
CA HIS A 207 -6.55 4.33 17.01
C HIS A 207 -6.53 3.06 16.16
N PHE A 208 -5.44 2.32 16.15
CA PHE A 208 -5.31 1.10 15.36
C PHE A 208 -6.28 0.00 15.80
N VAL A 209 -6.72 -0.02 17.07
CA VAL A 209 -7.70 -1.00 17.57
C VAL A 209 -9.14 -0.50 17.44
N HIS A 210 -9.36 0.81 17.58
CA HIS A 210 -10.72 1.35 17.74
C HIS A 210 -11.22 2.18 16.55
N ASN A 211 -10.34 2.63 15.66
CA ASN A 211 -10.70 3.53 14.56
C ASN A 211 -11.03 2.76 13.28
N THR A 212 -12.32 2.62 12.96
CA THR A 212 -12.83 2.01 11.72
C THR A 212 -12.20 2.58 10.45
N MET A 213 -11.81 3.86 10.46
CA MET A 213 -11.16 4.50 9.33
C MET A 213 -9.78 3.89 9.07
N ILE A 214 -8.99 3.58 10.11
CA ILE A 214 -7.66 2.97 9.93
C ILE A 214 -7.79 1.61 9.28
N HIS A 215 -8.83 0.86 9.61
CA HIS A 215 -9.10 -0.43 8.98
C HIS A 215 -9.63 -0.36 7.57
N THR A 216 -10.16 0.81 7.17
CA THR A 216 -10.49 1.10 5.77
C THR A 216 -9.24 1.46 4.98
N ILE A 217 -8.32 2.21 5.60
CA ILE A 217 -7.04 2.61 4.98
C ILE A 217 -6.09 1.41 4.87
N LEU A 218 -6.03 0.56 5.90
CA LEU A 218 -5.14 -0.60 5.98
C LEU A 218 -5.96 -1.89 6.00
N PRO A 219 -6.35 -2.43 4.83
CA PRO A 219 -7.15 -3.66 4.72
C PRO A 219 -6.61 -4.86 5.50
N SER A 220 -5.28 -5.00 5.65
CA SER A 220 -4.67 -6.09 6.41
C SER A 220 -5.08 -6.10 7.89
N THR A 221 -5.56 -4.97 8.40
CA THR A 221 -6.04 -4.85 9.77
C THR A 221 -7.50 -5.30 9.96
N ALA A 222 -8.22 -5.67 8.88
CA ALA A 222 -9.60 -6.13 8.94
C ALA A 222 -9.80 -7.37 9.84
N ILE A 223 -8.73 -8.15 10.08
CA ILE A 223 -8.74 -9.27 11.03
C ILE A 223 -9.12 -8.84 12.46
N LEU A 224 -8.87 -7.58 12.82
CA LEU A 224 -9.24 -7.00 14.12
C LEU A 224 -10.76 -6.76 14.24
N TYR A 225 -11.48 -6.73 13.11
CA TYR A 225 -12.94 -6.66 13.07
C TYR A 225 -13.65 -8.02 13.11
N SER A 226 -12.92 -9.13 13.22
CA SER A 226 -13.53 -10.46 13.29
C SER A 226 -14.37 -10.62 14.59
N PRO A 227 -15.69 -10.81 14.50
CA PRO A 227 -16.53 -11.04 15.67
C PRO A 227 -16.43 -12.51 16.11
N SER A 228 -15.33 -12.87 16.76
CA SER A 228 -15.25 -13.97 17.73
C SER A 228 -13.89 -13.84 18.41
N VAL A 229 -13.77 -13.60 19.72
CA VAL A 229 -14.10 -14.55 20.78
C VAL A 229 -14.46 -13.80 22.08
N GLY A 230 -15.66 -14.06 22.62
CA GLY A 230 -16.07 -13.61 23.95
C GLY A 230 -17.57 -13.79 24.15
N GLY A 231 -17.99 -14.89 24.79
CA GLY A 231 -19.39 -15.24 24.97
C GLY A 231 -20.15 -14.25 25.85
N GLY A 232 -21.38 -13.91 25.43
CA GLY A 232 -22.32 -13.17 26.26
C GLY A 232 -23.25 -12.26 25.45
N GLY A 233 -24.40 -12.80 25.03
CA GLY A 233 -25.64 -12.11 24.68
C GLY A 233 -25.56 -10.71 24.06
N GLY A 234 -25.57 -10.64 22.72
CA GLY A 234 -25.82 -9.41 21.99
C GLY A 234 -26.06 -9.68 20.51
N THR A 235 -27.33 -9.70 20.09
CA THR A 235 -27.75 -9.84 18.70
C THR A 235 -27.33 -8.62 17.89
N PHE A 236 -26.41 -8.73 16.93
CA PHE A 236 -26.37 -7.84 15.75
C PHE A 236 -25.68 -8.51 14.55
N VAL A 237 -26.01 -7.98 13.37
CA VAL A 237 -26.22 -8.67 12.09
C VAL A 237 -24.93 -9.16 11.42
N SER A 238 -24.95 -10.42 11.01
CA SER A 238 -23.96 -11.04 10.13
C SER A 238 -24.02 -10.47 8.71
N GLU A 239 -22.90 -10.05 8.13
CA GLU A 239 -22.71 -10.16 6.68
C GLU A 239 -21.23 -10.18 6.28
N SER A 240 -20.85 -11.31 5.65
CA SER A 240 -19.84 -11.47 4.59
C SER A 240 -18.36 -11.53 4.97
N ARG A 241 -17.91 -12.76 5.22
CA ARG A 241 -16.55 -13.22 4.90
C ARG A 241 -16.42 -13.35 3.38
N LEU A 242 -15.40 -12.74 2.79
CA LEU A 242 -14.75 -13.12 1.51
C LEU A 242 -13.65 -12.11 1.20
N ALA A 243 -12.41 -12.37 1.65
CA ALA A 243 -11.15 -11.84 1.08
C ALA A 243 -9.92 -12.29 1.92
N ALA A 244 -9.81 -13.58 2.26
CA ALA A 244 -8.62 -14.10 2.96
C ALA A 244 -8.24 -15.52 2.50
N ALA A 245 -8.41 -15.81 1.21
CA ALA A 245 -8.07 -17.12 0.64
C ALA A 245 -7.55 -17.00 -0.80
N ALA A 246 -6.39 -16.38 -0.94
CA ALA A 246 -5.38 -16.51 -2.01
C ALA A 246 -4.31 -15.50 -1.59
N VAL A 247 -3.26 -15.86 -0.86
CA VAL A 247 -2.04 -16.50 -1.38
C VAL A 247 -1.33 -17.18 -0.20
N SER A 248 -1.31 -18.51 -0.17
CA SER A 248 -0.24 -19.24 0.53
C SER A 248 -0.18 -20.64 -0.04
N SER A 249 0.60 -20.80 -1.10
CA SER A 249 1.03 -22.11 -1.58
C SER A 249 2.51 -22.04 -1.93
N ASN A 250 3.36 -22.16 -0.90
CA ASN A 250 4.62 -22.87 -1.03
C ASN A 250 5.19 -23.22 0.35
N VAL A 251 4.83 -24.40 0.86
CA VAL A 251 5.53 -25.04 1.99
C VAL A 251 6.25 -26.27 1.48
N GLY A 252 7.55 -26.10 1.24
CA GLY A 252 8.51 -27.18 1.06
C GLY A 252 9.28 -27.43 2.36
N SER A 253 8.85 -28.46 3.11
CA SER A 253 9.60 -29.34 4.00
C SER A 253 10.90 -28.85 4.67
N ARG A 254 10.85 -28.67 6.00
CA ARG A 254 11.99 -29.09 6.86
C ARG A 254 11.58 -29.37 8.31
N ALA A 255 11.65 -30.64 8.68
CA ALA A 255 11.53 -31.12 10.06
C ALA A 255 12.86 -30.97 10.81
N GLY A 256 12.78 -30.67 12.12
CA GLY A 256 13.88 -30.97 13.05
C GLY A 256 14.07 -30.01 14.24
N SER A 257 13.59 -30.46 15.41
CA SER A 257 14.28 -30.36 16.72
C SER A 257 14.09 -29.12 17.64
N ARG A 258 13.09 -29.25 18.52
CA ARG A 258 13.16 -29.37 20.00
C ARG A 258 13.76 -28.24 20.90
N ALA A 259 12.95 -27.97 21.95
CA ALA A 259 13.24 -27.42 23.30
C ALA A 259 13.46 -25.90 23.37
N GLY A 260 12.80 -25.11 24.22
CA GLY A 260 11.95 -25.33 25.38
C GLY A 260 12.27 -24.24 26.40
N SER A 261 11.29 -23.44 26.86
CA SER A 261 11.25 -22.83 28.20
C SER A 261 9.99 -22.00 28.40
N ARG A 262 9.45 -22.09 29.61
CA ARG A 262 8.17 -21.56 30.11
C ARG A 262 8.36 -20.17 30.80
N PRO A 263 7.26 -19.48 31.18
CA PRO A 263 7.18 -18.02 31.30
C PRO A 263 7.24 -17.48 32.74
N SER A 264 7.33 -16.15 32.87
CA SER A 264 7.16 -15.36 34.09
C SER A 264 7.04 -13.88 33.67
N SER A 265 6.29 -12.95 34.25
CA SER A 265 5.15 -12.86 35.18
C SER A 265 4.84 -11.36 35.28
N SER A 266 3.55 -10.95 35.35
CA SER A 266 3.03 -9.73 36.02
C SER A 266 3.55 -8.35 35.53
N MET A 267 2.71 -7.34 35.23
CA MET A 267 1.87 -6.65 36.20
C MET A 267 0.92 -5.68 35.47
N GLY A 268 -0.38 -5.73 35.81
CA GLY A 268 -1.41 -4.87 35.24
C GLY A 268 -1.55 -3.54 35.96
N ILE A 269 -2.07 -2.55 35.23
CA ILE A 269 -2.73 -1.37 35.79
C ILE A 269 -3.99 -1.15 34.95
N TYR A 270 -5.16 -1.40 35.54
CA TYR A 270 -6.45 -0.97 35.01
C TYR A 270 -6.74 0.43 35.56
N ALA A 271 -7.22 1.33 34.71
CA ALA A 271 -7.91 2.55 35.12
C ALA A 271 -9.27 2.55 34.42
N ASP A 272 -10.33 2.65 35.24
CA ASP A 272 -11.73 2.71 34.85
C ASP A 272 -12.02 3.89 33.91
N ALA A 273 -12.87 3.66 32.90
CA ALA A 273 -13.49 4.72 32.12
C ALA A 273 -14.98 4.40 31.91
N GLU A 274 -15.83 5.32 32.35
CA GLU A 274 -17.29 5.28 32.28
C GLU A 274 -17.82 5.18 30.83
N GLU A 275 -18.93 4.48 30.71
CA GLU A 275 -19.66 4.11 29.50
C GLU A 275 -20.38 5.34 28.88
N ALA A 276 -19.82 5.89 27.80
CA ALA A 276 -20.50 6.88 26.96
C ALA A 276 -21.29 6.18 25.85
N LYS A 277 -22.62 6.34 25.84
CA LYS A 277 -23.52 5.80 24.81
C LYS A 277 -23.25 6.44 23.45
N ALA A 278 -22.75 5.66 22.49
CA ALA A 278 -22.61 6.06 21.09
C ALA A 278 -23.95 5.93 20.32
N GLU A 279 -24.30 6.97 19.55
CA GLU A 279 -25.48 7.02 18.68
C GLU A 279 -25.38 6.03 17.50
N GLN A 280 -26.52 5.46 17.10
CA GLN A 280 -26.63 4.51 15.98
C GLN A 280 -26.51 5.23 14.62
N PRO A 281 -25.83 4.63 13.62
CA PRO A 281 -25.66 5.24 12.31
C PRO A 281 -26.95 5.23 11.48
N ASP A 282 -27.09 6.26 10.64
CA ASP A 282 -28.33 6.65 9.98
C ASP A 282 -28.79 5.66 8.89
N LYS A 283 -30.11 5.61 8.62
CA LYS A 283 -30.74 4.60 7.73
C LYS A 283 -30.27 4.63 6.27
N VAL A 284 -29.63 5.72 5.85
CA VAL A 284 -29.14 5.94 4.48
C VAL A 284 -27.87 5.12 4.20
N ASP A 285 -26.93 5.07 5.16
CA ASP A 285 -25.67 4.31 5.01
C ASP A 285 -25.90 2.81 4.88
N ARG A 286 -26.88 2.27 5.62
CA ARG A 286 -27.26 0.85 5.51
C ARG A 286 -27.82 0.48 4.13
N ARG A 287 -28.52 1.39 3.46
CA ARG A 287 -29.05 1.12 2.11
C ARG A 287 -27.95 1.11 1.07
N TYR A 288 -26.98 2.02 1.20
CA TYR A 288 -25.82 2.07 0.31
C TYR A 288 -24.96 0.80 0.46
N LEU A 289 -24.63 0.42 1.69
CA LEU A 289 -23.85 -0.77 1.98
C LEU A 289 -24.55 -2.04 1.44
N ASN A 290 -25.85 -2.19 1.69
CA ASN A 290 -26.60 -3.35 1.20
C ASN A 290 -26.68 -3.42 -0.33
N ALA A 291 -26.74 -2.27 -1.01
CA ALA A 291 -26.72 -2.21 -2.48
C ALA A 291 -25.35 -2.64 -3.04
N GLU A 292 -24.26 -2.19 -2.41
CA GLU A 292 -22.89 -2.56 -2.79
C GLU A 292 -22.62 -4.06 -2.59
N MET A 293 -23.10 -4.62 -1.46
CA MET A 293 -23.02 -6.05 -1.16
C MET A 293 -23.85 -6.91 -2.13
N ALA A 294 -24.99 -6.40 -2.61
CA ALA A 294 -25.79 -7.08 -3.62
C ALA A 294 -25.10 -7.12 -4.99
N LYS A 295 -24.39 -6.05 -5.38
CA LYS A 295 -23.58 -6.01 -6.60
C LYS A 295 -22.43 -7.02 -6.53
N MET A 296 -21.69 -7.07 -5.42
CA MET A 296 -20.60 -8.04 -5.23
C MET A 296 -21.11 -9.49 -5.33
N ARG A 297 -22.27 -9.80 -4.74
CA ARG A 297 -22.89 -11.14 -4.86
C ARG A 297 -23.29 -11.50 -6.29
N GLN A 298 -23.70 -10.53 -7.11
CA GLN A 298 -24.01 -10.76 -8.52
C GLN A 298 -22.75 -11.03 -9.34
N VAL A 299 -21.67 -10.28 -9.09
CA VAL A 299 -20.36 -10.49 -9.73
C VAL A 299 -19.83 -11.89 -9.40
N GLN A 300 -19.95 -12.29 -8.14
CA GLN A 300 -19.46 -13.59 -7.68
C GLN A 300 -20.26 -14.77 -8.25
N ARG A 301 -21.59 -14.64 -8.34
CA ARG A 301 -22.44 -15.62 -9.03
C ARG A 301 -22.14 -15.71 -10.52
N LYS A 302 -21.72 -14.60 -11.15
CA LYS A 302 -21.30 -14.59 -12.56
C LYS A 302 -19.94 -15.31 -12.71
N LYS A 303 -18.97 -15.06 -11.81
CA LYS A 303 -17.69 -15.80 -11.77
C LYS A 303 -17.89 -17.31 -11.55
N GLU A 304 -18.77 -17.72 -10.64
CA GLU A 304 -19.07 -19.14 -10.39
C GLU A 304 -19.70 -19.83 -11.61
N ARG A 305 -20.66 -19.20 -12.28
CA ARG A 305 -21.28 -19.75 -13.50
C ARG A 305 -20.31 -19.86 -14.67
N THR A 306 -19.34 -18.96 -14.75
CA THR A 306 -18.29 -19.04 -15.78
C THR A 306 -17.32 -20.16 -15.43
N ARG A 307 -16.98 -20.36 -14.15
CA ARG A 307 -16.11 -21.46 -13.69
C ARG A 307 -16.72 -22.83 -13.92
N GLU A 308 -18.01 -23.01 -13.62
CA GLU A 308 -18.73 -24.28 -13.88
C GLU A 308 -18.78 -24.64 -15.37
N LYS A 309 -18.79 -23.66 -16.28
CA LYS A 309 -18.77 -23.91 -17.73
C LYS A 309 -17.40 -24.39 -18.25
N PHE A 310 -16.32 -24.16 -17.51
CA PHE A 310 -14.97 -24.58 -17.88
C PHE A 310 -14.56 -25.92 -17.25
N GLU A 311 -15.29 -26.42 -16.26
CA GLU A 311 -15.05 -27.74 -15.65
C GLU A 311 -15.78 -28.89 -16.36
N ASP A 312 -16.70 -28.59 -17.29
CA ASP A 312 -17.47 -29.56 -18.10
C ASP A 312 -16.90 -29.82 -19.51
N TYR A 313 -15.68 -29.35 -19.81
CA TYR A 313 -14.92 -29.62 -21.04
C TYR A 313 -13.54 -30.22 -20.73
#